data_AF-A0A2V8NWX0-F1
#
_entry.id   AF-A0A2V8NWX0-F1
#
_cell.length_a   1.000
_cell.length_b   1.000
_cell.length_c   1.000
_cell.angle_alpha   90.00
_cell.angle_beta   90.00
_cell.angle_gamma   90.00
#
_symmetry.space_group_name_H-M   'P 1'
#
loop_
_entity.id
_entity.type
_entity.pdbx_description
1 polymer ?
#
loop_
_entity_poly.entity_id
_entity_poly.type
_entity_poly.pdbx_seq_one_letter_code
_entity_poly.pdbx_strand_id
1 'polypeptide(L)'
;MNFSEAVLIALRSLRANRLRSMLTLLGIVIGVMTVITVVSFISGLNDYVAQKIFNLGPDVFTVTRVSQVITSFDDFIESQKRKNLILGDMEAIRQACTECKAVGASIGARARVKFGREYIDSGIQGYTHEVPNILGNELEAGRFITQYDVDHAHNVCVIGADLVDTLFPFVDPLGKSITINDRPFEITRQLGDDSDFHPPKDLGRPPIGPGLCEGIRREEACCR
;
A
#
# COMPACT_ATOMS: atom_id res chain seq x y z
N MET A 1 -63.40 21.18 -11.47
CA MET A 1 -63.22 19.85 -10.84
C MET A 1 -62.09 19.96 -9.85
N ASN A 2 -62.38 19.76 -8.56
CA ASN A 2 -61.40 19.93 -7.50
C ASN A 2 -60.51 18.70 -7.44
N PHE A 3 -59.19 18.87 -7.57
CA PHE A 3 -58.20 17.78 -7.51
C PHE A 3 -58.35 16.91 -6.24
N SER A 4 -58.83 17.50 -5.14
CA SER A 4 -59.13 16.80 -3.90
C SER A 4 -60.23 15.75 -4.02
N GLU A 5 -61.29 16.01 -4.80
CA GLU A 5 -62.36 15.03 -5.03
C GLU A 5 -61.88 13.88 -5.93
N ALA A 6 -61.07 14.18 -6.94
CA ALA A 6 -60.50 13.16 -7.83
C ALA A 6 -59.59 12.17 -7.06
N VAL A 7 -58.75 12.67 -6.16
CA VAL A 7 -57.90 11.84 -5.29
C VAL A 7 -58.72 11.01 -4.31
N LEU A 8 -59.79 11.57 -3.73
CA LEU A 8 -60.67 10.86 -2.81
C LEU A 8 -61.41 9.68 -3.50
N ILE A 9 -61.88 9.90 -4.73
CA ILE A 9 -62.54 8.86 -5.54
C ILE A 9 -61.54 7.77 -5.92
N ALA A 10 -60.31 8.13 -6.32
CA ALA A 10 -59.25 7.16 -6.64
C ALA A 10 -58.87 6.29 -5.42
N LEU A 11 -58.72 6.89 -4.24
CA LEU A 11 -58.43 6.19 -2.99
C LEU A 11 -59.54 5.21 -2.59
N ARG A 12 -60.83 5.58 -2.77
CA ARG A 12 -61.96 4.68 -2.50
C ARG A 12 -61.95 3.48 -3.45
N SER A 13 -61.66 3.69 -4.74
CA SER A 13 -61.54 2.61 -5.74
C SER A 13 -60.37 1.67 -5.45
N LEU A 14 -59.20 2.19 -5.05
CA LEU A 14 -58.06 1.37 -4.62
C LEU A 14 -58.39 0.52 -3.38
N ARG A 15 -59.15 1.09 -2.43
CA ARG A 15 -59.56 0.40 -1.20
C ARG A 15 -60.62 -0.69 -1.44
N ALA A 16 -61.39 -0.60 -2.51
CA ALA A 16 -62.36 -1.61 -2.92
C ALA A 16 -61.67 -2.85 -3.53
N ASN A 17 -60.58 -2.66 -4.29
CA ASN A 17 -59.81 -3.73 -4.92
C ASN A 17 -58.43 -3.92 -4.27
N ARG A 18 -58.41 -4.27 -2.99
CA ARG A 18 -57.18 -4.36 -2.19
C ARG A 18 -56.16 -5.36 -2.71
N LEU A 19 -56.59 -6.57 -3.11
CA LEU A 19 -55.68 -7.62 -3.59
C LEU A 19 -54.97 -7.23 -4.88
N ARG A 20 -55.74 -6.73 -5.86
CA ARG A 20 -55.20 -6.30 -7.16
C ARG A 20 -54.22 -5.13 -7.00
N SER A 21 -54.59 -4.14 -6.18
CA SER A 21 -53.77 -2.94 -5.96
C SER A 21 -52.50 -3.22 -5.15
N MET A 22 -52.54 -4.16 -4.20
CA MET A 22 -51.36 -4.60 -3.46
C MET A 22 -50.36 -5.35 -4.36
N LEU A 23 -50.85 -6.27 -5.19
CA LEU A 23 -49.97 -7.07 -6.06
C LEU A 23 -49.26 -6.21 -7.11
N THR A 24 -49.94 -5.22 -7.69
CA THR A 24 -49.33 -4.30 -8.65
C THR A 24 -48.34 -3.35 -7.99
N LEU A 25 -48.65 -2.82 -6.80
CA LEU A 25 -47.73 -1.99 -6.04
C LEU A 25 -46.46 -2.77 -5.67
N LEU A 26 -46.62 -4.00 -5.17
CA LEU A 26 -45.52 -4.85 -4.75
C LEU A 26 -44.61 -5.21 -5.95
N GLY A 27 -45.19 -5.48 -7.11
CA GLY A 27 -44.42 -5.70 -8.34
C GLY A 27 -43.58 -4.48 -8.75
N ILE A 28 -44.16 -3.28 -8.70
CA ILE A 28 -43.44 -2.04 -9.03
C ILE A 28 -42.34 -1.77 -8.00
N VAL A 29 -42.62 -1.92 -6.71
CA VAL A 29 -41.64 -1.70 -5.63
C VAL A 29 -40.47 -2.66 -5.76
N ILE A 30 -40.72 -3.95 -5.97
CA ILE A 30 -39.65 -4.93 -6.18
C ILE A 30 -38.85 -4.59 -7.44
N GLY A 31 -39.51 -4.24 -8.55
CA GLY A 31 -38.84 -3.89 -9.80
C GLY A 31 -37.93 -2.66 -9.70
N VAL A 32 -38.37 -1.62 -9.01
CA VAL A 32 -37.54 -0.42 -8.80
C VAL A 32 -36.41 -0.72 -7.81
N MET A 33 -36.68 -1.48 -6.74
CA MET A 33 -35.66 -1.87 -5.77
C MET A 33 -34.54 -2.70 -6.39
N THR A 34 -34.85 -3.68 -7.26
CA THR A 34 -33.81 -4.49 -7.90
C THR A 34 -32.92 -3.64 -8.81
N VAL A 35 -33.50 -2.72 -9.58
CA VAL A 35 -32.73 -1.83 -10.46
C VAL A 35 -31.81 -0.91 -9.65
N ILE A 36 -32.32 -0.24 -8.61
CA ILE A 36 -31.51 0.63 -7.75
C ILE A 36 -30.38 -0.16 -7.06
N THR A 37 -30.69 -1.36 -6.56
CA THR A 37 -29.71 -2.22 -5.90
C THR A 37 -28.59 -2.62 -6.85
N VAL A 38 -28.91 -3.07 -8.07
CA VAL A 38 -27.91 -3.49 -9.06
C VAL A 38 -27.03 -2.31 -9.47
N VAL A 39 -27.61 -1.13 -9.73
CA VAL A 39 -26.84 0.07 -10.10
C VAL A 39 -25.90 0.49 -8.96
N SER A 40 -26.38 0.52 -7.73
CA SER A 40 -25.58 0.90 -6.57
C SER A 40 -24.46 -0.10 -6.31
N PHE A 41 -24.74 -1.39 -6.46
CA PHE A 41 -23.75 -2.45 -6.31
C PHE A 41 -22.66 -2.37 -7.38
N ILE A 42 -23.04 -2.14 -8.65
CA ILE A 42 -22.08 -1.98 -9.75
C ILE A 42 -21.19 -0.75 -9.51
N SER A 43 -21.77 0.39 -9.12
CA SER A 43 -20.98 1.59 -8.81
C SER A 43 -20.04 1.35 -7.65
N GLY A 44 -20.52 0.76 -6.55
CA GLY A 44 -19.68 0.48 -5.39
C GLY A 44 -18.57 -0.52 -5.69
N LEU A 45 -18.83 -1.53 -6.54
CA LEU A 45 -17.79 -2.45 -6.97
C LEU A 45 -16.75 -1.76 -7.87
N ASN A 46 -17.18 -0.90 -8.79
CA ASN A 46 -16.27 -0.11 -9.62
C ASN A 46 -15.38 0.80 -8.76
N ASP A 47 -15.96 1.48 -7.76
CA ASP A 47 -15.20 2.35 -6.86
C ASP A 47 -14.24 1.54 -5.98
N TYR A 48 -14.68 0.37 -5.49
CA TYR A 48 -13.83 -0.53 -4.70
C TYR A 48 -12.66 -1.10 -5.53
N VAL A 49 -12.94 -1.56 -6.75
CA VAL A 49 -11.93 -2.07 -7.68
C VAL A 49 -10.99 -0.95 -8.10
N ALA A 50 -11.52 0.25 -8.40
CA ALA A 50 -10.72 1.43 -8.66
C ALA A 50 -9.78 1.69 -7.50
N GLN A 51 -10.27 1.84 -6.27
CA GLN A 51 -9.42 2.09 -5.10
C GLN A 51 -8.35 1.00 -4.93
N LYS A 52 -8.72 -0.28 -4.97
CA LYS A 52 -7.76 -1.38 -4.76
C LYS A 52 -6.73 -1.54 -5.89
N ILE A 53 -7.09 -1.25 -7.14
CA ILE A 53 -6.14 -1.29 -8.26
C ILE A 53 -5.28 -0.02 -8.30
N PHE A 54 -5.84 1.14 -7.96
CA PHE A 54 -5.13 2.41 -7.93
C PHE A 54 -4.34 2.65 -6.64
N ASN A 55 -4.18 1.66 -5.76
CA ASN A 55 -3.38 1.77 -4.55
C ASN A 55 -1.90 2.13 -4.81
N LEU A 56 -1.36 1.88 -6.01
CA LEU A 56 -0.04 2.37 -6.41
C LEU A 56 -0.09 3.70 -7.17
N GLY A 57 -1.26 4.24 -7.47
CA GLY A 57 -1.44 5.33 -8.43
C GLY A 57 -1.45 4.81 -9.89
N PRO A 58 -2.30 5.36 -10.78
CA PRO A 58 -2.33 4.98 -12.19
C PRO A 58 -1.03 5.34 -12.96
N ASP A 59 -0.12 6.07 -12.31
CA ASP A 59 1.11 6.64 -12.85
C ASP A 59 2.40 5.99 -12.32
N VAL A 60 2.30 4.92 -11.51
CA VAL A 60 3.49 4.25 -10.95
C VAL A 60 3.82 2.97 -11.70
N PHE A 61 5.03 2.94 -12.25
CA PHE A 61 5.59 1.78 -12.92
C PHE A 61 6.64 1.09 -12.04
N THR A 62 6.38 -0.16 -11.67
CA THR A 62 7.28 -0.94 -10.82
C THR A 62 8.14 -1.88 -11.67
N VAL A 63 9.46 -1.72 -11.59
CA VAL A 63 10.43 -2.62 -12.23
C VAL A 63 10.98 -3.60 -11.19
N THR A 64 10.63 -4.89 -11.30
CA THR A 64 11.18 -5.94 -10.46
C THR A 64 11.86 -7.03 -11.27
N ARG A 65 12.93 -7.61 -10.71
CA ARG A 65 13.64 -8.75 -11.31
C ARG A 65 12.71 -9.95 -11.54
N VAL A 66 11.91 -10.26 -10.52
CA VAL A 66 10.92 -11.34 -10.55
C VAL A 66 9.59 -10.76 -10.95
N SER A 67 8.91 -11.38 -11.91
CA SER A 67 7.52 -11.01 -12.24
C SER A 67 6.66 -11.21 -10.99
N GLN A 68 5.86 -10.19 -10.64
CA GLN A 68 4.86 -10.31 -9.56
C GLN A 68 3.79 -11.36 -9.91
N VAL A 69 3.63 -11.67 -11.20
CA VAL A 69 2.74 -12.70 -11.73
C VAL A 69 3.60 -13.88 -12.19
N ILE A 70 3.70 -14.91 -11.35
CA ILE A 70 4.37 -16.17 -11.69
C ILE A 70 3.29 -17.11 -12.23
N THR A 71 3.21 -17.23 -13.55
CA THR A 71 2.28 -18.12 -14.25
C THR A 71 2.80 -19.56 -14.39
N SER A 72 4.12 -19.76 -14.31
CA SER A 72 4.78 -21.05 -14.48
C SER A 72 6.05 -21.17 -13.61
N PHE A 73 6.41 -22.41 -13.24
CA PHE A 73 7.68 -22.71 -12.58
C PHE A 73 8.89 -22.39 -13.47
N ASP A 74 8.75 -22.49 -14.79
CA ASP A 74 9.80 -22.13 -15.75
C ASP A 74 10.07 -20.61 -15.75
N ASP A 75 9.02 -19.78 -15.68
CA ASP A 75 9.13 -18.32 -15.59
C ASP A 75 9.88 -17.89 -14.31
N PHE A 76 9.71 -18.65 -13.22
CA PHE A 76 10.42 -18.42 -11.97
C PHE A 76 11.92 -18.73 -12.07
N ILE A 77 12.28 -19.85 -12.70
CA ILE A 77 13.68 -20.23 -12.92
C ILE A 77 14.38 -19.25 -13.88
N GLU A 78 13.69 -18.78 -14.92
CA GLU A 78 14.22 -17.76 -15.82
C GLU A 78 14.40 -16.41 -15.11
N SER A 79 13.43 -16.01 -14.29
CA SER A 79 13.51 -14.79 -13.48
C SER A 79 14.67 -14.82 -12.47
N GLN A 80 15.06 -16.00 -11.98
CA GLN A 80 16.25 -16.17 -11.13
C GLN A 80 17.57 -15.98 -11.87
N LYS A 81 17.61 -16.20 -13.18
CA LYS A 81 18.83 -16.00 -14.00
C LYS A 81 19.06 -14.53 -14.38
N ARG A 82 18.05 -13.66 -14.20
CA ARG A 82 18.16 -12.22 -14.49
C ARG A 82 19.15 -11.56 -13.52
N LYS A 83 19.91 -10.58 -14.01
CA LYS A 83 20.85 -9.81 -13.19
C LYS A 83 20.10 -9.07 -12.07
N ASN A 84 20.79 -8.87 -10.94
CA ASN A 84 20.27 -8.04 -9.86
C ASN A 84 20.20 -6.59 -10.32
N LEU A 85 19.10 -5.92 -10.00
CA LEU A 85 18.97 -4.48 -10.19
C LEU A 85 19.90 -3.80 -9.20
N ILE A 86 20.70 -2.86 -9.69
CA ILE A 86 21.60 -2.05 -8.87
C ILE A 86 21.12 -0.60 -8.80
N LEU A 87 21.60 0.15 -7.82
CA LEU A 87 21.25 1.57 -7.68
C LEU A 87 21.66 2.39 -8.92
N GLY A 88 22.73 2.00 -9.61
CA GLY A 88 23.13 2.60 -10.88
C GLY A 88 22.11 2.43 -12.01
N ASP A 89 21.32 1.35 -12.00
CA ASP A 89 20.25 1.16 -12.99
C ASP A 89 19.10 2.15 -12.75
N MET A 90 18.78 2.42 -11.48
CA MET A 90 17.81 3.43 -11.10
C MET A 90 18.24 4.82 -11.56
N GLU A 91 19.51 5.18 -11.36
CA GLU A 91 20.04 6.46 -11.81
C GLU A 91 20.05 6.58 -13.34
N ALA A 92 20.37 5.51 -14.06
CA ALA A 92 20.28 5.48 -15.52
C ALA A 92 18.85 5.68 -16.02
N ILE A 93 17.85 5.07 -15.37
CA ILE A 93 16.43 5.28 -15.67
C ILE A 93 16.02 6.73 -15.38
N ARG A 94 16.46 7.28 -14.24
CA ARG A 94 16.19 8.68 -13.86
C ARG A 94 16.70 9.67 -14.90
N GLN A 95 17.87 9.41 -15.48
CA GLN A 95 18.45 10.27 -16.53
C GLN A 95 17.82 10.06 -17.90
N ALA A 96 17.40 8.83 -18.23
CA ALA A 96 16.83 8.51 -19.53
C ALA A 96 15.34 8.84 -19.66
N CYS A 97 14.58 8.82 -18.55
CA CYS A 97 13.14 9.03 -18.57
C CYS A 97 12.79 10.51 -18.41
N THR A 98 12.53 11.20 -19.52
CA THR A 98 12.14 12.62 -19.50
C THR A 98 10.72 12.86 -18.96
N GLU A 99 9.82 11.88 -19.11
CA GLU A 99 8.42 11.96 -18.67
C GLU A 99 8.21 11.50 -17.21
N CYS A 100 9.24 10.93 -16.58
CA CYS A 100 9.14 10.44 -15.20
C CYS A 100 9.28 11.61 -14.22
N LYS A 101 8.25 11.85 -13.41
CA LYS A 101 8.27 12.90 -12.37
C LYS A 101 9.22 12.58 -11.21
N ALA A 102 9.32 11.30 -10.85
CA ALA A 102 10.15 10.80 -9.76
C ALA A 102 10.53 9.34 -10.04
N VAL A 103 11.74 8.95 -9.64
CA VAL A 103 12.23 7.58 -9.80
C VAL A 103 12.86 7.14 -8.49
N GLY A 104 12.35 6.04 -7.93
CA GLY A 104 12.81 5.52 -6.65
C GLY A 104 13.18 4.04 -6.73
N ALA A 105 14.17 3.66 -5.93
CA ALA A 105 14.49 2.27 -5.65
C ALA A 105 13.92 1.84 -4.30
N SER A 106 13.48 0.58 -4.22
CA SER A 106 13.07 -0.08 -2.99
C SER A 106 13.71 -1.48 -2.87
N ILE A 107 13.97 -1.91 -1.64
CA ILE A 107 14.48 -3.25 -1.35
C ILE A 107 13.83 -3.83 -0.11
N GLY A 108 13.25 -5.02 -0.26
CA GLY A 108 12.62 -5.75 0.84
C GLY A 108 13.56 -6.78 1.45
N ALA A 109 13.64 -6.81 2.77
CA ALA A 109 14.30 -7.84 3.55
C ALA A 109 13.43 -8.24 4.75
N ARG A 110 13.76 -9.36 5.39
CA ARG A 110 13.21 -9.71 6.71
C ARG A 110 14.33 -9.66 7.72
N ALA A 111 14.08 -9.01 8.86
CA ALA A 111 15.02 -9.05 9.96
C ALA A 111 14.32 -9.02 11.31
N ARG A 112 15.10 -9.37 12.34
CA ARG A 112 14.68 -9.26 13.72
C ARG A 112 14.86 -7.83 14.19
N VAL A 113 13.75 -7.22 14.60
CA VAL A 113 13.73 -5.91 15.25
C VAL A 113 13.67 -6.14 16.76
N LYS A 114 14.52 -5.44 17.51
CA LYS A 114 14.60 -5.54 18.97
C LYS A 114 14.48 -4.17 19.62
N PHE A 115 13.76 -4.11 20.73
CA PHE A 115 13.74 -2.96 21.62
C PHE A 115 13.79 -3.45 23.08
N GLY A 116 14.90 -3.14 23.78
CA GLY A 116 15.13 -3.66 25.13
C GLY A 116 15.14 -5.20 25.16
N ARG A 117 14.12 -5.79 25.79
CA ARG A 117 13.95 -7.25 25.91
C ARG A 117 12.95 -7.83 24.89
N GLU A 118 12.15 -6.98 24.26
CA GLU A 118 11.14 -7.38 23.28
C GLU A 118 11.76 -7.50 21.89
N TYR A 119 11.27 -8.46 21.11
CA TYR A 119 11.69 -8.64 19.72
C TYR A 119 10.56 -9.16 18.85
N ILE A 120 10.59 -8.76 17.59
CA ILE A 120 9.66 -9.20 16.55
C ILE A 120 10.40 -9.38 15.23
N ASP A 121 10.12 -10.45 14.51
CA ASP A 121 10.63 -10.66 13.16
C ASP A 121 9.68 -9.93 12.20
N SER A 122 10.16 -8.86 11.56
CA SER A 122 9.35 -8.00 10.69
C SER A 122 9.97 -7.87 9.29
N GLY A 123 9.12 -7.52 8.33
CA GLY A 123 9.56 -7.09 7.00
C GLY A 123 10.13 -5.68 7.08
N ILE A 124 11.28 -5.47 6.49
CA ILE A 124 11.95 -4.18 6.39
C ILE A 124 12.02 -3.82 4.92
N GLN A 125 11.67 -2.59 4.61
CA GLN A 125 11.86 -2.01 3.29
C GLN A 125 12.86 -0.87 3.39
N GLY A 126 13.91 -0.93 2.57
CA GLY A 126 14.76 0.21 2.28
C GLY A 126 14.16 1.00 1.13
N TYR A 127 14.06 2.32 1.29
CA TYR A 127 13.55 3.24 0.27
C TYR A 127 14.53 4.38 0.02
N THR A 128 14.53 4.86 -1.21
CA THR A 128 15.09 6.17 -1.56
C THR A 128 14.11 7.28 -1.20
N HIS A 129 14.63 8.50 -1.02
CA HIS A 129 13.85 9.65 -0.54
C HIS A 129 12.65 10.03 -1.43
N GLU A 130 12.65 9.63 -2.71
CA GLU A 130 11.56 9.91 -3.64
C GLU A 130 10.35 8.97 -3.47
N VAL A 131 10.56 7.76 -2.95
CA VAL A 131 9.51 6.73 -2.92
C VAL A 131 8.28 7.10 -2.09
N PRO A 132 8.39 7.74 -0.91
CA PRO A 132 7.20 8.19 -0.18
C PRO A 132 6.29 9.12 -1.00
N ASN A 133 6.88 9.96 -1.86
CA ASN A 133 6.13 10.86 -2.74
C ASN A 133 5.51 10.11 -3.92
N ILE A 134 6.16 9.05 -4.41
CA ILE A 134 5.64 8.19 -5.49
C ILE A 134 4.44 7.38 -5.02
N LEU A 135 4.50 6.83 -3.80
CA LEU A 135 3.44 5.98 -3.24
C LEU A 135 2.28 6.77 -2.61
N GLY A 136 2.32 8.10 -2.63
CA GLY A 136 1.25 8.94 -2.09
C GLY A 136 1.03 8.79 -0.59
N ASN A 137 2.07 8.39 0.16
CA ASN A 137 1.94 8.15 1.60
C ASN A 137 1.77 9.46 2.37
N GLU A 138 0.67 9.63 3.09
CA GLU A 138 0.43 10.82 3.92
C GLU A 138 1.14 10.75 5.28
N LEU A 139 1.60 11.91 5.75
CA LEU A 139 2.36 12.03 7.00
C LEU A 139 1.45 12.12 8.24
N GLU A 140 1.35 11.08 9.09
CA GLU A 140 0.68 11.23 10.40
C GLU A 140 1.52 11.99 11.44
N ALA A 141 2.80 11.61 11.64
CA ALA A 141 3.72 12.34 12.52
C ALA A 141 5.19 12.19 12.08
N GLY A 142 6.06 13.13 12.44
CA GLY A 142 7.51 13.06 12.20
C GLY A 142 7.98 13.51 10.80
N ARG A 143 9.17 13.05 10.39
CA ARG A 143 9.79 13.40 9.08
C ARG A 143 10.08 12.16 8.23
N PHE A 144 9.92 12.28 6.90
CA PHE A 144 10.41 11.26 5.97
C PHE A 144 11.94 11.24 5.90
N ILE A 145 12.47 10.13 5.39
CA ILE A 145 13.89 9.99 5.06
C ILE A 145 14.25 11.06 4.02
N THR A 146 15.20 11.92 4.36
CA THR A 146 15.63 12.99 3.45
C THR A 146 16.77 12.52 2.57
N GLN A 147 17.05 13.24 1.48
CA GLN A 147 18.20 12.96 0.64
C GLN A 147 19.52 13.01 1.44
N TYR A 148 19.64 13.94 2.40
CA TYR A 148 20.80 14.01 3.29
C TYR A 148 21.00 12.72 4.11
N ASP A 149 19.91 12.13 4.62
CA ASP A 149 19.98 10.88 5.36
C ASP A 149 20.41 9.70 4.46
N VAL A 150 20.00 9.72 3.18
CA VAL A 150 20.43 8.73 2.17
C VAL A 150 21.92 8.90 1.85
N ASP A 151 22.36 10.12 1.55
CA ASP A 151 23.74 10.43 1.14
C ASP A 151 24.76 10.13 2.26
N HIS A 152 24.38 10.34 3.52
CA HIS A 152 25.24 10.08 4.69
C HIS A 152 25.01 8.72 5.34
N ALA A 153 24.17 7.86 4.74
CA ALA A 153 23.79 6.56 5.26
C ALA A 153 23.38 6.61 6.75
N HIS A 154 22.57 7.61 7.11
CA HIS A 154 22.04 7.75 8.46
C HIS A 154 21.15 6.56 8.81
N ASN A 155 21.36 5.97 9.99
CA ASN A 155 20.54 4.87 10.48
C ASN A 155 19.22 5.42 11.05
N VAL A 156 18.33 5.89 10.19
CA VAL A 156 16.98 6.34 10.54
C VAL A 156 15.95 5.34 10.00
N CYS A 157 14.86 5.15 10.72
CA CYS A 157 13.78 4.28 10.30
C CYS A 157 12.40 4.86 10.57
N VAL A 158 11.46 4.43 9.75
CA VAL A 158 10.03 4.66 9.92
C VAL A 158 9.39 3.35 10.38
N ILE A 159 8.51 3.42 11.38
CA ILE A 159 7.82 2.25 11.92
C ILE A 159 6.31 2.35 11.68
N GLY A 160 5.66 1.20 11.44
CA GLY A 160 4.19 1.11 11.32
C GLY A 160 3.51 0.87 12.68
N ALA A 161 2.19 1.09 12.73
CA ALA A 161 1.37 0.97 13.94
C ALA A 161 1.53 -0.39 14.65
N ASP A 162 1.49 -1.51 13.92
CA ASP A 162 1.68 -2.87 14.46
C ASP A 162 2.97 -3.02 15.30
N LEU A 163 4.05 -2.38 14.84
CA LEU A 163 5.35 -2.46 15.48
C LEU A 163 5.39 -1.60 16.76
N VAL A 164 4.67 -0.47 16.74
CA VAL A 164 4.50 0.42 17.90
C VAL A 164 3.72 -0.30 18.99
N ASP A 165 2.60 -0.92 18.66
CA ASP A 165 1.76 -1.60 19.66
C ASP A 165 2.50 -2.77 20.33
N THR A 166 3.35 -3.47 19.57
CA THR A 166 4.11 -4.61 20.09
C THR A 166 5.34 -4.18 20.89
N LEU A 167 6.15 -3.26 20.37
CA LEU A 167 7.45 -2.89 20.97
C LEU A 167 7.36 -1.71 21.95
N PHE A 168 6.33 -0.89 21.83
CA PHE A 168 6.16 0.38 22.55
C PHE A 168 4.74 0.57 23.13
N PRO A 169 4.13 -0.42 23.83
CA PRO A 169 2.72 -0.36 24.26
C PRO A 169 2.38 0.80 25.23
N PHE A 170 3.39 1.39 25.88
CA PHE A 170 3.19 2.44 26.89
C PHE A 170 4.16 3.63 26.75
N VAL A 171 4.89 3.72 25.63
CA VAL A 171 5.97 4.71 25.46
C VAL A 171 5.90 5.30 24.06
N ASP A 172 6.12 6.60 23.93
CA ASP A 172 6.26 7.24 22.62
C ASP A 172 7.51 6.70 21.89
N PRO A 173 7.35 6.08 20.70
CA PRO A 173 8.47 5.52 19.95
C PRO A 173 9.35 6.59 19.28
N LEU A 174 8.88 7.83 19.11
CA LEU A 174 9.63 8.87 18.39
C LEU A 174 10.93 9.23 19.11
N GLY A 175 12.02 9.30 18.35
CA GLY A 175 13.37 9.58 18.86
C GLY A 175 14.00 8.45 19.68
N LYS A 176 13.35 7.27 19.77
CA LYS A 176 13.96 6.07 20.36
C LYS A 176 14.77 5.32 19.32
N SER A 177 15.74 4.54 19.80
CA SER A 177 16.52 3.65 18.94
C SER A 177 16.05 2.20 19.06
N ILE A 178 15.87 1.54 17.92
CA ILE A 178 15.61 0.10 17.81
C ILE A 178 16.82 -0.58 17.18
N THR A 179 17.03 -1.85 17.50
CA THR A 179 18.13 -2.63 16.93
C THR A 179 17.60 -3.56 15.85
N ILE A 180 18.18 -3.45 14.66
CA ILE A 180 17.87 -4.28 13.48
C ILE A 180 19.17 -4.94 13.03
N ASN A 181 19.24 -6.28 12.99
CA ASN A 181 20.46 -7.01 12.63
C ASN A 181 21.73 -6.48 13.32
N ASP A 182 21.62 -6.26 14.63
CA ASP A 182 22.71 -5.75 15.50
C ASP A 182 23.21 -4.33 15.17
N ARG A 183 22.42 -3.54 14.42
CA ARG A 183 22.67 -2.11 14.20
C ARG A 183 21.55 -1.26 14.80
N PRO A 184 21.89 -0.14 15.47
CA PRO A 184 20.88 0.77 16.01
C PRO A 184 20.33 1.69 14.91
N PHE A 185 19.01 1.87 14.90
CA PHE A 185 18.29 2.80 14.04
C PHE A 185 17.42 3.72 14.89
N GLU A 186 17.45 5.03 14.60
CA GLU A 186 16.62 6.03 15.26
C GLU A 186 15.25 6.15 14.58
N ILE A 187 14.19 6.14 15.38
CA ILE A 187 12.82 6.26 14.90
C ILE A 187 12.50 7.74 14.66
N THR A 188 12.34 8.12 13.39
CA THR A 188 11.99 9.50 13.01
C THR A 188 10.50 9.71 12.77
N ARG A 189 9.73 8.62 12.62
CA ARG A 189 8.33 8.67 12.19
C ARG A 189 7.55 7.40 12.55
N GLN A 190 6.24 7.60 12.78
CA GLN A 190 5.20 6.57 12.80
C GLN A 190 4.30 6.67 11.56
N LEU A 191 3.97 5.53 10.97
CA LEU A 191 3.00 5.39 9.88
C LEU A 191 1.61 5.05 10.44
N GLY A 192 0.57 5.61 9.82
CA GLY A 192 -0.81 5.43 10.22
C GLY A 192 -1.42 4.09 9.86
N ASP A 193 -2.47 3.72 10.60
CA ASP A 193 -3.17 2.44 10.45
C ASP A 193 -3.82 2.29 9.05
N ASP A 194 -4.20 3.42 8.42
CA ASP A 194 -4.80 3.46 7.09
C ASP A 194 -3.77 3.39 5.94
N SER A 195 -2.48 3.46 6.24
CA SER A 195 -1.44 3.26 5.22
C SER A 195 -1.15 1.77 5.09
N ASP A 196 -1.65 1.18 4.00
CA ASP A 196 -1.59 -0.24 3.62
C ASP A 196 -0.12 -0.64 3.30
N PHE A 197 0.78 -0.45 4.28
CA PHE A 197 2.17 -0.86 4.25
C PHE A 197 2.25 -2.33 4.67
N HIS A 198 1.70 -3.21 3.84
CA HIS A 198 1.81 -4.65 4.10
C HIS A 198 3.10 -5.17 3.48
N PRO A 199 4.15 -5.49 4.27
CA PRO A 199 5.28 -6.20 3.70
C PRO A 199 4.77 -7.53 3.11
N PRO A 200 5.18 -7.92 1.90
CA PRO A 200 4.74 -9.17 1.31
C PRO A 200 5.05 -10.33 2.26
N LYS A 201 4.01 -10.98 2.78
CA LYS A 201 4.13 -12.03 3.80
C LYS A 201 4.83 -13.30 3.26
N ASP A 202 5.05 -13.42 1.95
CA ASP A 202 5.43 -14.70 1.34
C ASP A 202 6.73 -14.70 0.51
N LEU A 203 7.64 -13.73 0.70
CA LEU A 203 8.98 -13.89 0.15
C LEU A 203 9.79 -14.88 1.03
N GLY A 204 9.90 -16.12 0.54
CA GLY A 204 10.86 -17.10 1.03
C GLY A 204 12.26 -16.51 1.04
N ARG A 205 13.06 -16.86 2.06
CA ARG A 205 14.41 -16.33 2.30
C ARG A 205 15.20 -16.23 0.98
N PRO A 206 15.49 -15.03 0.43
CA PRO A 206 16.55 -14.94 -0.54
C PRO A 206 17.86 -15.28 0.17
N PRO A 207 18.79 -16.04 -0.46
CA PRO A 207 20.10 -16.27 0.11
C PRO A 207 20.80 -14.91 0.28
N ILE A 208 20.99 -14.51 1.53
CA ILE A 208 21.77 -13.33 1.89
C ILE A 208 23.22 -13.69 1.61
N GLY A 209 23.67 -13.46 0.38
CA GLY A 209 25.09 -13.51 0.04
C GLY A 209 25.83 -12.37 0.75
N PRO A 210 27.10 -12.56 1.14
CA PRO A 210 27.90 -11.54 1.84
C PRO A 210 28.04 -10.21 1.05
N GLY A 211 27.79 -10.24 -0.26
CA GLY A 211 27.82 -9.06 -1.14
C GLY A 211 26.66 -8.05 -0.97
N LEU A 212 25.61 -8.34 -0.19
CA LEU A 212 24.45 -7.43 -0.07
C LEU A 212 24.72 -6.23 0.86
N CYS A 213 25.54 -6.43 1.90
CA CYS A 213 26.13 -5.31 2.66
C CYS A 213 27.25 -4.61 1.89
N GLU A 214 27.80 -5.27 0.88
CA GLU A 214 28.94 -4.80 0.10
C GLU A 214 28.51 -3.95 -1.10
N GLY A 215 27.27 -4.07 -1.59
CA GLY A 215 26.69 -3.13 -2.55
C GLY A 215 26.47 -1.73 -1.98
N ILE A 216 26.24 -1.63 -0.66
CA ILE A 216 26.20 -0.36 0.09
C ILE A 216 27.64 0.09 0.48
N ARG A 217 28.62 -0.83 0.47
CA ARG A 217 30.01 -0.58 0.87
C ARG A 217 30.99 -0.40 -0.30
N ARG A 218 30.60 -0.71 -1.55
CA ARG A 218 31.50 -0.66 -2.72
C ARG A 218 31.83 0.73 -3.25
N GLU A 219 31.39 1.77 -2.55
CA GLU A 219 31.97 3.13 -2.65
C GLU A 219 33.08 3.39 -1.60
N GLU A 220 33.75 2.35 -1.10
CA GLU A 220 35.10 2.45 -0.48
C GLU A 220 36.20 2.97 -1.44
N ALA A 221 35.86 3.53 -2.60
CA ALA A 221 36.80 4.16 -3.53
C ALA A 221 36.84 5.70 -3.44
N CYS A 222 36.01 6.34 -2.62
CA CYS A 222 35.99 7.80 -2.50
C CYS A 222 35.91 8.28 -1.04
N CYS A 223 36.91 7.94 -0.21
CA CYS A 223 37.52 8.89 0.72
C CYS A 223 38.70 8.28 1.47
N ARG A 224 39.83 8.99 1.40
CA ARG A 224 40.81 9.09 2.49
C ARG A 224 40.16 9.72 3.72
#